data_AF-A0A6L8G7U0-F1
#
_entry.id   AF-A0A6L8G7U0-F1
#
_cell.length_a   1.000
_cell.length_b   1.000
_cell.length_c   1.000
_cell.angle_alpha   90.00
_cell.angle_beta   90.00
_cell.angle_gamma   90.00
#
_symmetry.space_group_name_H-M   'P 1'
#
loop_
_entity.id
_entity.type
_entity.pdbx_description
1 polymer ?
#
loop_
_entity_poly.entity_id
_entity_poly.type
_entity_poly.pdbx_seq_one_letter_code
_entity_poly.pdbx_strand_id
1 'polypeptide(L)'
;MPFDAEKFSCKLREVQCCLSGAARRDADFLSSFGTELYPDERNGQFQDSRFRMVRSGDSAGQGLPFYAKEMRKKVGIDHIQRTLFHAWDYQDTGYSLRWDPIEDQRYALRWRDPSKLSQGTMLAANSLVIEALQWFPVIMPVGNQAQTTGFQRVGRREFYFVWPIWTPMVGMETVRSLLALNDLHKEPVPRLSLVKRGIEEVYCSQRIQQNQYYSNFTVAVPV
;
A
#
# COMPACT_ATOMS: atom_id res chain seq x y z
N MET A 1 -14.07 9.19 -5.20
CA MET A 1 -14.97 8.08 -4.94
C MET A 1 -15.26 8.10 -3.45
N PRO A 2 -16.50 8.32 -3.00
CA PRO A 2 -16.86 7.97 -1.64
C PRO A 2 -16.82 6.43 -1.52
N PHE A 3 -16.50 5.93 -0.32
CA PHE A 3 -16.10 4.56 0.01
C PHE A 3 -17.26 3.55 -0.01
N ASP A 4 -18.26 3.86 -0.82
CA ASP A 4 -19.49 3.12 -0.99
C ASP A 4 -19.24 1.88 -1.86
N ALA A 5 -19.61 0.71 -1.35
CA ALA A 5 -19.35 -0.56 -2.01
C ALA A 5 -20.07 -0.68 -3.37
N GLU A 6 -21.27 -0.12 -3.51
CA GLU A 6 -22.03 -0.16 -4.77
C GLU A 6 -21.33 0.68 -5.84
N LYS A 7 -20.93 1.92 -5.51
CA LYS A 7 -20.18 2.79 -6.44
C LYS A 7 -18.85 2.17 -6.85
N PHE A 8 -18.16 1.51 -5.93
CA PHE A 8 -16.92 0.79 -6.23
C PHE A 8 -17.17 -0.40 -7.16
N SER A 9 -18.21 -1.21 -6.90
CA SER A 9 -18.59 -2.34 -7.75
C SER A 9 -18.98 -1.90 -9.16
N CYS A 10 -19.77 -0.84 -9.31
CA CYS A 10 -20.09 -0.26 -10.61
C CYS A 10 -18.82 0.09 -11.40
N LYS A 11 -17.83 0.73 -10.74
CA LYS A 11 -16.58 1.09 -11.40
C LYS A 11 -15.75 -0.14 -11.79
N LEU A 12 -15.69 -1.16 -10.94
CA LEU A 12 -15.01 -2.42 -11.26
C LEU A 12 -15.65 -3.11 -12.47
N ARG A 13 -16.98 -3.17 -12.53
CA ARG A 13 -17.72 -3.75 -13.67
C ARG A 13 -17.49 -2.97 -14.97
N GLU A 14 -17.46 -1.64 -14.91
CA GLU A 14 -17.14 -0.81 -16.08
C GLU A 14 -15.76 -1.15 -16.65
N VAL A 15 -14.75 -1.29 -15.79
CA VAL A 15 -13.40 -1.66 -16.23
C VAL A 15 -13.35 -3.10 -16.72
N GLN A 16 -14.13 -4.01 -16.09
CA GLN A 16 -14.22 -5.41 -16.48
C GLN A 16 -14.68 -5.60 -17.94
N CYS A 17 -15.63 -4.79 -18.40
CA CYS A 17 -16.13 -4.83 -19.78
C CYS A 17 -15.06 -4.55 -20.84
N CYS A 18 -13.97 -3.90 -20.48
CA CYS A 18 -12.86 -3.53 -21.38
C CYS A 18 -11.61 -4.40 -21.17
N LEU A 19 -11.68 -5.47 -20.37
CA LEU A 19 -10.52 -6.29 -20.04
C LEU A 19 -10.04 -7.10 -21.24
N SER A 20 -8.75 -6.99 -21.51
CA SER A 20 -8.00 -7.95 -22.32
C SER A 20 -6.78 -8.43 -21.51
N GLY A 21 -6.17 -9.54 -21.92
CA GLY A 21 -4.94 -10.02 -21.29
C GLY A 21 -3.81 -8.97 -21.26
N ALA A 22 -3.82 -8.02 -22.21
CA ALA A 22 -2.86 -6.91 -22.29
C ALA A 22 -3.31 -5.63 -21.56
N ALA A 23 -4.61 -5.47 -21.28
CA ALA A 23 -5.18 -4.26 -20.68
C ALA A 23 -5.84 -4.56 -19.32
N ARG A 24 -5.02 -5.02 -18.35
CA ARG A 24 -5.48 -5.27 -16.97
C ARG A 24 -5.13 -4.17 -15.98
N ARG A 25 -4.34 -3.17 -16.40
CA ARG A 25 -3.77 -2.14 -15.51
C ARG A 25 -4.81 -1.51 -14.60
N ASP A 26 -5.91 -1.04 -15.17
CA ASP A 26 -6.93 -0.32 -14.41
C ASP A 26 -7.67 -1.23 -13.41
N ALA A 27 -7.90 -2.49 -13.77
CA ALA A 27 -8.52 -3.46 -12.87
C ALA A 27 -7.57 -3.85 -11.74
N ASP A 28 -6.30 -4.14 -12.05
CA ASP A 28 -5.26 -4.42 -11.06
C ASP A 28 -5.11 -3.23 -10.10
N PHE A 29 -5.09 -2.00 -10.64
CA PHE A 29 -5.02 -0.78 -9.87
C PHE A 29 -6.25 -0.57 -8.98
N LEU A 30 -7.47 -0.77 -9.49
CA LEU A 30 -8.68 -0.66 -8.66
C LEU A 30 -8.71 -1.72 -7.55
N SER A 31 -8.40 -2.98 -7.89
CA SER A 31 -8.35 -4.08 -6.92
C SER A 31 -7.31 -3.86 -5.82
N SER A 32 -6.29 -3.04 -6.06
CA SER A 32 -5.29 -2.69 -5.05
C SER A 32 -5.79 -1.76 -3.95
N PHE A 33 -6.90 -1.04 -4.18
CA PHE A 33 -7.49 -0.16 -3.15
C PHE A 33 -8.37 -0.93 -2.17
N GLY A 34 -8.97 -2.05 -2.59
CA GLY A 34 -9.90 -2.80 -1.75
C GLY A 34 -10.80 -3.74 -2.54
N THR A 35 -11.81 -4.26 -1.84
CA THR A 35 -12.82 -5.17 -2.37
C THR A 35 -14.20 -4.84 -1.80
N GLU A 36 -15.23 -4.87 -2.66
CA GLU A 36 -16.64 -4.78 -2.26
C GLU A 36 -17.20 -6.12 -1.77
N LEU A 37 -16.51 -7.23 -2.05
CA LEU A 37 -16.95 -8.56 -1.66
C LEU A 37 -16.87 -8.63 -0.13
N TYR A 38 -18.04 -8.62 0.53
CA TYR A 38 -18.24 -8.47 1.98
C TYR A 38 -17.95 -7.07 2.52
N PRO A 39 -18.83 -6.08 2.26
CA PRO A 39 -18.69 -4.77 2.88
C PRO A 39 -18.76 -4.86 4.40
N ASP A 40 -18.19 -3.88 5.09
CA ASP A 40 -18.28 -3.78 6.55
C ASP A 40 -19.75 -3.66 6.97
N GLU A 41 -20.21 -4.61 7.78
CA GLU A 41 -21.60 -4.72 8.23
C GLU A 41 -22.09 -3.46 8.96
N ARG A 42 -21.18 -2.64 9.52
CA ARG A 42 -21.54 -1.45 10.30
C ARG A 42 -21.90 -0.25 9.44
N ASN A 43 -21.26 -0.09 8.29
CA ASN A 43 -21.34 1.14 7.50
C ASN A 43 -21.51 0.91 5.99
N GLY A 44 -21.54 -0.35 5.53
CA GLY A 44 -21.68 -0.71 4.12
C GLY A 44 -20.47 -0.32 3.25
N GLN A 45 -19.34 0.06 3.87
CA GLN A 45 -18.14 0.44 3.13
C GLN A 45 -17.39 -0.79 2.62
N PHE A 46 -16.73 -0.66 1.46
CA PHE A 46 -15.88 -1.73 0.94
C PHE A 46 -14.67 -1.98 1.87
N GLN A 47 -14.12 -3.19 1.86
CA GLN A 47 -12.92 -3.50 2.65
C GLN A 47 -11.68 -2.91 1.98
N ASP A 48 -11.03 -1.97 2.65
CA ASP A 48 -9.80 -1.34 2.17
C ASP A 48 -8.60 -2.29 2.16
N SER A 49 -7.69 -2.02 1.23
CA SER A 49 -6.34 -2.57 1.21
C SER A 49 -5.56 -2.22 2.47
N ARG A 50 -4.65 -3.11 2.86
CA ARG A 50 -3.78 -2.91 4.03
C ARG A 50 -2.76 -1.79 3.83
N PHE A 51 -2.54 -1.37 2.59
CA PHE A 51 -1.79 -0.16 2.28
C PHE A 51 -2.53 1.14 2.64
N ARG A 52 -3.81 1.09 3.02
CA ARG A 52 -4.49 2.27 3.60
C ARG A 52 -3.95 2.55 5.00
N MET A 53 -3.23 3.65 5.10
CA MET A 53 -2.60 4.17 6.32
C MET A 53 -3.15 5.52 6.76
N VAL A 54 -3.89 6.17 5.88
CA VAL A 54 -4.64 7.39 6.16
C VAL A 54 -6.08 7.05 6.57
N ARG A 55 -6.81 8.04 7.07
CA ARG A 55 -8.21 7.91 7.48
C ARG A 55 -9.04 7.18 6.41
N SER A 56 -9.89 6.24 6.83
CA SER A 56 -11.00 5.77 6.00
C SER A 56 -11.88 6.97 5.70
N GLY A 57 -12.35 7.08 4.46
CA GLY A 57 -13.30 8.10 4.02
C GLY A 57 -14.16 8.71 5.10
N ASP A 58 -14.06 10.03 5.28
CA ASP A 58 -15.09 10.77 5.98
C ASP A 58 -16.19 11.24 5.00
N SER A 59 -17.22 11.89 5.52
CA SER A 59 -18.30 12.49 4.73
C SER A 59 -17.80 13.52 3.70
N ALA A 60 -16.55 14.00 3.84
CA ALA A 60 -15.89 14.88 2.88
C ALA A 60 -15.11 14.11 1.79
N GLY A 61 -15.12 12.78 1.81
CA GLY A 61 -14.51 11.91 0.80
C GLY A 61 -12.99 11.74 0.94
N GLN A 62 -12.41 12.08 2.10
CA GLN A 62 -10.97 12.02 2.32
C GLN A 62 -10.50 10.60 2.66
N GLY A 63 -9.65 10.02 1.81
CA GLY A 63 -8.88 8.80 2.12
C GLY A 63 -7.97 8.41 0.95
N LEU A 64 -7.48 7.15 0.92
CA LEU A 64 -6.38 6.75 0.02
C LEU A 64 -6.57 7.17 -1.46
N PRO A 65 -7.72 6.90 -2.13
CA PRO A 65 -7.91 7.33 -3.52
C PRO A 65 -7.90 8.85 -3.72
N PHE A 66 -8.43 9.61 -2.74
CA PHE A 66 -8.41 11.07 -2.78
C PHE A 66 -6.97 11.60 -2.65
N TYR A 67 -6.21 11.08 -1.67
CA TYR A 67 -4.83 11.47 -1.44
C TYR A 67 -3.97 11.15 -2.66
N ALA A 68 -4.16 9.97 -3.25
CA ALA A 68 -3.47 9.57 -4.48
C ALA A 68 -3.76 10.52 -5.64
N LYS A 69 -5.03 10.90 -5.85
CA LYS A 69 -5.42 11.86 -6.89
C LYS A 69 -4.78 13.24 -6.67
N GLU A 70 -4.80 13.74 -5.43
CA GLU A 70 -4.25 15.07 -5.12
C GLU A 70 -2.72 15.09 -5.22
N MET A 71 -2.03 14.03 -4.81
CA MET A 71 -0.59 13.88 -5.00
C MET A 71 -0.21 13.84 -6.48
N ARG A 72 -0.93 13.07 -7.30
CA ARG A 72 -0.72 12.98 -8.76
C ARG A 72 -0.85 14.32 -9.48
N LYS A 73 -1.71 15.21 -9.01
CA LYS A 73 -1.84 16.57 -9.58
C LYS A 73 -0.67 17.48 -9.25
N LYS A 74 0.00 17.25 -8.11
CA LYS A 74 1.07 18.12 -7.60
C LYS A 74 2.46 17.62 -7.96
N VAL A 75 2.63 16.32 -8.18
CA VAL A 75 3.93 15.75 -8.52
C VAL A 75 4.42 16.30 -9.86
N GLY A 76 5.70 16.65 -9.91
CA GLY A 76 6.37 17.23 -11.07
C GLY A 76 7.72 16.58 -11.28
N ILE A 77 8.39 16.91 -12.39
CA ILE A 77 9.67 16.29 -12.76
C ILE A 77 10.76 16.49 -11.71
N ASP A 78 10.83 17.68 -11.10
CA ASP A 78 11.80 18.00 -10.05
C ASP A 78 11.61 17.13 -8.80
N HIS A 79 10.35 16.86 -8.43
CA HIS A 79 10.03 15.96 -7.33
C HIS A 79 10.54 14.54 -7.61
N ILE A 80 10.34 14.05 -8.84
CA ILE A 80 10.77 12.71 -9.28
C ILE A 80 12.30 12.63 -9.28
N GLN A 81 12.97 13.60 -9.89
CA GLN A 81 14.43 13.65 -9.94
C GLN A 81 15.03 13.68 -8.53
N ARG A 82 14.49 14.53 -7.65
CA ARG A 82 14.94 14.61 -6.25
C ARG A 82 14.71 13.32 -5.48
N THR A 83 13.59 12.65 -5.70
CA THR A 83 13.30 11.37 -5.03
C THR A 83 14.22 10.24 -5.50
N LEU A 84 14.55 10.19 -6.79
CA LEU A 84 15.32 9.09 -7.37
C LEU A 84 16.84 9.26 -7.24
N PHE A 85 17.33 10.50 -7.26
CA PHE A 85 18.78 10.76 -7.42
C PHE A 85 19.40 11.63 -6.32
N HIS A 86 18.61 12.10 -5.35
CA HIS A 86 19.11 12.91 -4.24
C HIS A 86 18.72 12.29 -2.89
N ALA A 87 19.44 12.68 -1.83
CA ALA A 87 19.07 12.33 -0.47
C ALA A 87 17.70 12.94 -0.14
N TRP A 88 16.83 12.16 0.49
CA TRP A 88 15.49 12.61 0.85
C TRP A 88 15.55 13.66 1.94
N ASP A 89 15.04 14.85 1.63
CA ASP A 89 15.08 16.03 2.49
C ASP A 89 13.72 16.38 3.11
N TYR A 90 12.65 15.66 2.73
CA TYR A 90 11.29 15.81 3.22
C TYR A 90 10.78 17.26 3.17
N GLN A 91 11.13 18.01 2.12
CA GLN A 91 10.71 19.40 1.97
C GLN A 91 9.29 19.57 1.40
N ASP A 92 8.66 18.50 0.92
CA ASP A 92 7.37 18.65 0.26
C ASP A 92 6.24 18.87 1.26
N THR A 93 5.35 19.79 0.91
CA THR A 93 4.14 20.07 1.68
C THR A 93 2.92 19.42 1.03
N GLY A 94 1.94 19.03 1.84
CA GLY A 94 0.66 18.53 1.37
C GLY A 94 0.26 17.20 2.01
N TYR A 95 -0.39 16.35 1.22
CA TYR A 95 -0.84 15.05 1.68
C TYR A 95 0.36 14.11 1.86
N SER A 96 0.26 13.23 2.86
CA SER A 96 1.19 12.14 3.13
C SER A 96 0.39 10.84 3.17
N LEU A 97 0.96 9.75 2.65
CA LEU A 97 0.34 8.42 2.73
C LEU A 97 0.82 7.62 3.93
N ARG A 98 1.74 8.15 4.75
CA ARG A 98 2.20 7.54 6.01
C ARG A 98 2.91 6.20 5.83
N TRP A 99 3.35 5.89 4.61
CA TRP A 99 4.13 4.69 4.31
C TRP A 99 5.56 4.79 4.83
N ASP A 100 6.11 5.99 4.97
CA ASP A 100 7.43 6.17 5.56
C ASP A 100 7.34 6.09 7.10
N PRO A 101 8.17 5.27 7.76
CA PRO A 101 8.24 5.23 9.22
C PRO A 101 8.51 6.60 9.87
N ILE A 102 9.21 7.52 9.20
CA ILE A 102 9.48 8.86 9.72
C ILE A 102 8.21 9.70 9.89
N GLU A 103 7.15 9.37 9.14
CA GLU A 103 5.85 10.04 9.21
C GLU A 103 5.02 9.58 10.44
N ASP A 104 5.51 8.61 11.24
CA ASP A 104 4.93 8.20 12.52
C ASP A 104 5.23 9.23 13.62
N GLN A 105 4.44 10.30 13.66
CA GLN A 105 4.51 11.31 14.70
C GLN A 105 3.63 10.97 15.90
N ARG A 106 4.20 10.30 16.91
CA ARG A 106 3.48 9.98 18.15
C ARG A 106 3.46 11.18 19.10
N TYR A 107 2.25 11.67 19.42
CA TYR A 107 2.01 12.74 20.40
C TYR A 107 2.71 12.49 21.74
N ALA A 108 2.70 11.24 22.22
CA ALA A 108 3.21 10.87 23.54
C ALA A 108 4.74 10.95 23.69
N LEU A 109 5.50 11.08 22.60
CA LEU A 109 6.97 11.10 22.62
C LEU A 109 7.56 12.49 22.36
N ARG A 110 6.75 13.55 22.26
CA ARG A 110 7.21 14.90 21.90
C ARG A 110 6.89 15.92 23.00
N TRP A 111 7.89 16.75 23.32
CA TRP A 111 7.74 17.92 24.22
C TRP A 111 6.84 19.03 23.63
N ARG A 112 6.69 19.07 22.29
CA ARG A 112 5.87 20.06 21.57
C ARG A 112 4.75 19.39 20.79
N ASP A 113 3.65 20.12 20.66
CA ASP A 113 2.48 19.72 19.87
C ASP A 113 2.84 19.44 18.40
N PRO A 114 2.73 18.19 17.91
CA PRO A 114 3.08 17.84 16.54
C PRO A 114 2.14 18.44 15.49
N SER A 115 0.95 18.94 15.88
CA SER A 115 0.03 19.58 14.94
C SER A 115 0.57 20.88 14.33
N LYS A 116 1.57 21.49 14.97
CA LYS A 116 2.19 22.77 14.55
C LYS A 116 3.44 22.60 13.68
N LEU A 117 3.98 21.38 13.57
CA LEU A 117 5.18 21.04 12.80
C LEU A 117 4.91 19.78 11.98
N SER A 118 4.31 19.94 10.80
CA SER A 118 4.30 18.84 9.83
C SER A 118 5.74 18.62 9.39
N GLN A 119 6.32 17.46 9.70
CA GLN A 119 7.48 17.02 8.93
C GLN A 119 6.97 16.86 7.50
N GLY A 120 7.69 17.41 6.53
CA GLY A 120 7.27 17.27 5.15
C GLY A 120 7.37 15.83 4.69
N THR A 121 6.99 15.61 3.45
CA THR A 121 6.93 14.29 2.83
C THR A 121 7.82 14.24 1.59
N MET A 122 7.86 13.08 0.95
CA MET A 122 8.42 12.91 -0.38
C MET A 122 7.26 12.64 -1.35
N LEU A 123 6.76 13.68 -2.02
CA LEU A 123 5.55 13.58 -2.87
C LEU A 123 5.74 12.57 -4.00
N ALA A 124 6.89 12.59 -4.67
CA ALA A 124 7.18 11.66 -5.75
C ALA A 124 7.39 10.23 -5.24
N ALA A 125 7.95 10.01 -4.04
CA ALA A 125 8.05 8.67 -3.46
C ALA A 125 6.66 8.05 -3.26
N ASN A 126 5.74 8.81 -2.63
CA ASN A 126 4.35 8.41 -2.49
C ASN A 126 3.68 8.17 -3.86
N SER A 127 3.95 9.02 -4.84
CA SER A 127 3.41 8.89 -6.21
C SER A 127 3.90 7.64 -6.95
N LEU A 128 5.16 7.25 -6.73
CA LEU A 128 5.74 6.03 -7.28
C LEU A 128 5.14 4.79 -6.61
N VAL A 129 4.98 4.80 -5.28
CA VAL A 129 4.33 3.70 -4.58
C VAL A 129 2.86 3.56 -4.99
N ILE A 130 2.15 4.67 -5.24
CA ILE A 130 0.80 4.61 -5.83
C ILE A 130 0.82 3.84 -7.15
N GLU A 131 1.76 4.09 -8.08
CA GLU A 131 1.86 3.30 -9.32
C GLU A 131 2.12 1.81 -9.03
N ALA A 132 2.92 1.50 -8.01
CA ALA A 132 3.24 0.13 -7.64
C ALA A 132 2.07 -0.62 -7.00
N LEU A 133 1.02 0.07 -6.51
CA LEU A 133 -0.12 -0.58 -5.84
C LEU A 133 -0.80 -1.64 -6.70
N GLN A 134 -0.83 -1.48 -8.03
CA GLN A 134 -1.37 -2.48 -8.97
C GLN A 134 -0.72 -3.87 -8.85
N TRP A 135 0.46 -3.97 -8.23
CA TRP A 135 1.12 -5.25 -7.98
C TRP A 135 0.67 -5.93 -6.68
N PHE A 136 -0.14 -5.24 -5.88
CA PHE A 136 -0.64 -5.69 -4.60
C PHE A 136 -2.18 -5.68 -4.54
N PRO A 137 -2.85 -6.47 -5.40
CA PRO A 137 -4.30 -6.55 -5.39
C PRO A 137 -4.83 -7.05 -4.03
N VAL A 138 -6.03 -6.61 -3.69
CA VAL A 138 -6.81 -7.20 -2.60
C VAL A 138 -7.55 -8.40 -3.16
N ILE A 139 -7.18 -9.56 -2.66
CA ILE A 139 -7.76 -10.85 -3.05
C ILE A 139 -8.64 -11.38 -1.93
N MET A 140 -9.65 -12.15 -2.33
CA MET A 140 -10.46 -12.96 -1.42
C MET A 140 -9.97 -14.40 -1.51
N PRO A 141 -9.01 -14.83 -0.67
CA PRO A 141 -8.70 -16.25 -0.56
C PRO A 141 -9.91 -16.99 0.01
N VAL A 142 -9.98 -18.31 -0.22
CA VAL A 142 -11.06 -19.19 0.23
C VAL A 142 -11.48 -18.85 1.68
N GLY A 143 -12.64 -18.21 1.85
CA GLY A 143 -13.15 -17.66 3.12
C GLY A 143 -13.75 -16.24 2.99
N ASN A 144 -14.17 -15.65 4.12
CA ASN A 144 -14.82 -14.33 4.18
C ASN A 144 -13.87 -13.19 4.61
N GLN A 145 -12.57 -13.25 4.31
CA GLN A 145 -11.62 -12.21 4.72
C GLN A 145 -10.78 -11.73 3.55
N ALA A 146 -10.82 -10.41 3.29
CA ALA A 146 -9.96 -9.77 2.31
C ALA A 146 -8.49 -9.81 2.76
N GLN A 147 -7.62 -10.20 1.83
CA GLN A 147 -6.17 -10.18 2.01
C GLN A 147 -5.53 -9.32 0.93
N THR A 148 -4.65 -8.42 1.35
CA THR A 148 -3.79 -7.67 0.42
C THR A 148 -2.55 -8.50 0.14
N THR A 149 -2.21 -8.71 -1.13
CA THR A 149 -0.97 -9.41 -1.51
C THR A 149 0.25 -8.79 -0.83
N GLY A 150 1.19 -9.63 -0.41
CA GLY A 150 2.39 -9.22 0.34
C GLY A 150 2.16 -9.00 1.84
N PHE A 151 0.93 -9.10 2.35
CA PHE A 151 0.67 -9.03 3.78
C PHE A 151 0.43 -10.41 4.40
N GLN A 152 1.05 -10.63 5.55
CA GLN A 152 0.82 -11.78 6.41
C GLN A 152 0.23 -11.32 7.75
N ARG A 153 -0.80 -12.03 8.22
CA ARG A 153 -1.32 -11.87 9.58
C ARG A 153 -0.55 -12.77 10.53
N VAL A 154 0.10 -12.20 11.53
CA VAL A 154 0.74 -12.92 12.63
C VAL A 154 -0.09 -12.67 13.89
N GLY A 155 -0.57 -13.75 14.51
CA GLY A 155 -1.49 -13.65 15.64
C GLY A 155 -2.83 -12.97 15.30
N ARG A 156 -3.41 -12.24 16.26
CA ARG A 156 -4.78 -11.70 16.16
C ARG A 156 -4.86 -10.34 15.46
N ARG A 157 -3.83 -9.51 15.58
CA ARG A 157 -3.88 -8.09 15.15
C ARG A 157 -2.64 -7.60 14.41
N GLU A 158 -1.57 -8.38 14.34
CA GLU A 158 -0.33 -7.92 13.73
C GLU A 158 -0.32 -8.28 12.26
N PHE A 159 0.04 -7.29 11.44
CA PHE A 159 0.17 -7.46 10.01
C PHE A 159 1.58 -7.06 9.61
N TYR A 160 2.24 -7.95 8.89
CA TYR A 160 3.57 -7.72 8.35
C TYR A 160 3.46 -7.65 6.84
N PHE A 161 4.02 -6.59 6.27
CA PHE A 161 4.25 -6.50 4.84
C PHE A 161 5.62 -7.12 4.54
N VAL A 162 5.66 -8.09 3.64
CA VAL A 162 6.86 -8.84 3.26
C VAL A 162 7.08 -8.71 1.77
N TRP A 163 8.31 -8.39 1.36
CA TRP A 163 8.66 -8.28 -0.06
C TRP A 163 10.06 -8.82 -0.35
N PRO A 164 10.26 -9.46 -1.52
CA PRO A 164 11.57 -9.91 -1.97
C PRO A 164 12.34 -8.78 -2.65
N ILE A 165 13.67 -8.88 -2.61
CA ILE A 165 14.61 -8.14 -3.45
C ILE A 165 15.27 -9.15 -4.39
N TRP A 166 15.28 -8.84 -5.69
CA TRP A 166 15.78 -9.74 -6.72
C TRP A 166 16.70 -8.99 -7.70
N THR A 167 17.58 -9.74 -8.36
CA THR A 167 18.60 -9.21 -9.27
C THR A 167 18.23 -9.26 -10.74
N PRO A 168 17.61 -10.34 -11.27
CA PRO A 168 17.25 -10.39 -12.68
C PRO A 168 16.22 -9.32 -13.05
N MET A 169 16.36 -8.72 -14.24
CA MET A 169 15.28 -7.90 -14.80
C MET A 169 14.10 -8.80 -15.12
N VAL A 170 12.96 -8.53 -14.51
CA VAL A 170 11.74 -9.34 -14.63
C VAL A 170 10.58 -8.50 -15.14
N GLY A 171 9.71 -9.12 -15.92
CA GLY A 171 8.47 -8.48 -16.40
C GLY A 171 7.45 -8.31 -15.28
N MET A 172 6.44 -7.45 -15.51
CA MET A 172 5.39 -7.15 -14.52
C MET A 172 4.61 -8.38 -14.03
N GLU A 173 4.37 -9.37 -14.90
CA GLU A 173 3.67 -10.61 -14.51
C GLU A 173 4.52 -11.47 -13.55
N THR A 174 5.83 -11.49 -13.77
CA THR A 174 6.77 -12.15 -12.88
C THR A 174 6.86 -11.43 -11.55
N VAL A 175 6.90 -10.09 -11.53
CA VAL A 175 6.86 -9.30 -10.29
C VAL A 175 5.64 -9.65 -9.45
N ARG A 176 4.44 -9.64 -10.05
CA ARG A 176 3.21 -10.02 -9.34
C ARG A 176 3.28 -11.42 -8.77
N SER A 177 3.82 -12.36 -9.55
CA SER A 177 4.01 -13.76 -9.12
C SER A 177 4.99 -13.87 -7.95
N LEU A 178 6.10 -13.12 -7.99
CA LEU A 178 7.10 -13.06 -6.92
C LEU A 178 6.51 -12.50 -5.62
N LEU A 179 5.73 -11.41 -5.70
CA LEU A 179 5.09 -10.77 -4.54
C LEU A 179 3.98 -11.64 -3.92
N ALA A 180 3.39 -12.55 -4.69
CA ALA A 180 2.39 -13.50 -4.21
C ALA A 180 2.98 -14.83 -3.70
N LEU A 181 4.30 -15.01 -3.72
CA LEU A 181 4.93 -16.25 -3.28
C LEU A 181 4.67 -16.54 -1.80
N ASN A 182 4.00 -17.66 -1.53
CA ASN A 182 3.78 -18.12 -0.16
C ASN A 182 5.08 -18.47 0.58
N ASP A 183 6.17 -18.77 -0.14
CA ASP A 183 7.48 -19.04 0.45
C ASP A 183 8.03 -17.82 1.24
N LEU A 184 7.63 -16.60 0.89
CA LEU A 184 8.03 -15.38 1.61
C LEU A 184 7.45 -15.30 3.02
N HIS A 185 6.34 -15.99 3.27
CA HIS A 185 5.57 -15.93 4.52
C HIS A 185 5.83 -17.14 5.44
N LYS A 186 6.75 -18.03 5.07
CA LYS A 186 7.09 -19.21 5.88
C LYS A 186 8.07 -18.84 6.99
N GLU A 187 7.91 -19.49 8.15
CA GLU A 187 8.85 -19.41 9.26
C GLU A 187 9.50 -20.79 9.47
N PRO A 188 10.82 -20.95 9.27
CA PRO A 188 11.76 -19.96 8.71
C PRO A 188 11.59 -19.77 7.19
N VAL A 189 12.01 -18.60 6.67
CA VAL A 189 12.00 -18.30 5.24
C VAL A 189 12.98 -19.24 4.51
N PRO A 190 12.57 -19.96 3.45
CA PRO A 190 13.41 -20.97 2.78
C PRO A 190 14.43 -20.32 1.84
N ARG A 191 15.44 -19.63 2.39
CA ARG A 191 16.44 -18.84 1.63
C ARG A 191 17.08 -19.60 0.47
N LEU A 192 17.49 -20.86 0.67
CA LEU A 192 18.11 -21.68 -0.39
C LEU A 192 17.20 -21.90 -1.61
N SER A 193 15.88 -21.94 -1.42
CA SER A 193 14.90 -22.05 -2.52
C SER A 193 14.71 -20.71 -3.22
N LEU A 194 14.69 -19.61 -2.45
CA LEU A 194 14.48 -18.26 -2.97
C LEU A 194 15.66 -17.76 -3.80
N VAL A 195 16.90 -18.03 -3.37
CA VAL A 195 18.12 -17.68 -4.12
C VAL A 195 18.14 -18.35 -5.49
N LYS A 196 17.67 -19.60 -5.60
CA LYS A 196 17.54 -20.30 -6.90
C LYS A 196 16.54 -19.64 -7.85
N ARG A 197 15.65 -18.78 -7.34
CA ARG A 197 14.69 -17.98 -8.12
C ARG A 197 15.20 -16.55 -8.39
N GLY A 198 16.43 -16.23 -7.99
CA GLY A 198 17.02 -14.90 -8.15
C GLY A 198 16.61 -13.89 -7.07
N ILE A 199 15.97 -14.35 -5.99
CA ILE A 199 15.63 -13.53 -4.82
C ILE A 199 16.83 -13.57 -3.87
N GLU A 200 17.48 -12.42 -3.66
CA GLU A 200 18.69 -12.31 -2.82
C GLU A 200 18.34 -12.04 -1.37
N GLU A 201 17.37 -11.16 -1.14
CA GLU A 201 16.95 -10.76 0.20
C GLU A 201 15.44 -10.72 0.33
N VAL A 202 14.94 -10.87 1.56
CA VAL A 202 13.53 -10.67 1.89
C VAL A 202 13.47 -9.70 3.05
N TYR A 203 12.66 -8.66 2.88
CA TYR A 203 12.43 -7.65 3.91
C TYR A 203 11.01 -7.78 4.43
N CYS A 204 10.84 -7.43 5.71
CA CYS A 204 9.55 -7.27 6.32
C CYS A 204 9.43 -5.93 7.05
N SER A 205 8.20 -5.42 7.11
CA SER A 205 7.84 -4.27 7.93
C SER A 205 6.49 -4.51 8.60
N GLN A 206 6.37 -4.14 9.87
CA GLN A 206 5.12 -4.25 10.59
C GLN A 206 4.22 -3.05 10.28
N ARG A 207 2.96 -3.32 9.97
CA ARG A 207 1.91 -2.29 9.90
C ARG A 207 1.37 -2.05 11.30
N ILE A 208 1.68 -0.88 11.85
CA ILE A 208 1.26 -0.44 13.17
C ILE A 208 0.07 0.52 13.06
N GLN A 209 -0.91 0.37 13.94
CA GLN A 209 -2.07 1.25 14.02
C GLN A 209 -1.99 2.07 15.30
N GLN A 210 -1.63 3.36 15.21
CA GLN A 210 -1.51 4.19 16.41
C GLN A 210 -2.86 4.64 16.96
N ASN A 211 -3.86 4.82 16.09
CA ASN A 211 -5.22 5.21 16.47
C ASN A 211 -6.25 4.66 15.47
N GLN A 212 -7.53 4.97 15.69
CA GLN A 212 -8.62 4.48 14.84
C GLN A 212 -8.56 4.99 13.38
N TYR A 213 -7.79 6.03 13.09
CA TYR A 213 -7.75 6.69 11.79
C TYR A 213 -6.48 6.41 10.99
N TYR A 214 -5.33 6.33 11.67
CA TYR A 214 -4.03 6.31 11.04
C TYR A 214 -3.24 5.05 11.37
N SER A 215 -2.42 4.64 10.42
CA SER A 215 -1.44 3.56 10.55
C SER A 215 -0.12 4.00 9.91
N ASN A 216 0.98 3.33 10.21
CA ASN A 216 2.28 3.49 9.56
C ASN A 216 2.97 2.13 9.42
N PHE A 217 4.05 2.11 8.66
CA PHE A 217 5.04 1.03 8.71
C PHE A 217 6.10 1.28 9.76
N THR A 218 6.68 0.21 10.29
CA THR A 218 7.96 0.25 11.00
C THR A 218 9.11 0.29 10.00
N VAL A 219 10.32 0.58 10.48
CA VAL A 219 11.53 0.40 9.66
C VAL A 219 11.60 -1.05 9.18
N ALA A 220 11.95 -1.22 7.91
CA ALA A 220 12.09 -2.52 7.29
C ALA A 220 13.29 -3.28 7.87
N VAL A 221 13.12 -4.58 8.11
CA VAL A 221 14.20 -5.47 8.60
C VAL A 221 14.31 -6.69 7.70
N PRO A 222 15.53 -7.24 7.48
CA PRO A 222 15.69 -8.49 6.75
C PRO A 222 15.14 -9.67 7.58
N VAL A 223 14.55 -10.65 6.91
CA VAL A 223 13.97 -11.89 7.50
C VAL A 223 14.67 -13.13 7.02
#